data_AF-A0A2X1M6W9-F1
#
_entry.id   AF-A0A2X1M6W9-F1
#
_cell.length_a   1.000
_cell.length_b   1.000
_cell.length_c   1.000
_cell.angle_alpha   90.00
_cell.angle_beta   90.00
_cell.angle_gamma   90.00
#
_symmetry.space_group_name_H-M   'P 1'
#
loop_
_entity.id
_entity.type
_entity.pdbx_description
1 polymer ?
#
loop_
_entity_poly.entity_id
_entity_poly.type
_entity_poly.pdbx_seq_one_letter_code
_entity_poly.pdbx_strand_id
1 'polypeptide(L)'
;MSVVDNTFLSPALQNPLALGADLVLHSCTKYLNGHSDVVAGVVIAKDPDVVTELAWWANNIGVTGGAFDSYLLLRGLRTLVPRMELAQRNAQAIVKYLQTQPLVKKLYHPSLPENQGHEIAARQQKGFGAMLSFELDGDEQTLRRFLGGLSLFTLAESLGGSGKFNLSRRNHDTCRHGTRSACCRRDLRDAAAYLHRY
;
A
#
# COMPACT_ATOMS: atom_id res chain seq x y z
N MET A 1 6.46 3.38 23.45
CA MET A 1 7.06 2.84 22.22
C MET A 1 6.02 2.94 21.11
N SER A 2 6.38 3.58 20.01
CA SER A 2 5.56 3.87 18.84
C SER A 2 6.08 3.11 17.63
N VAL A 3 5.16 2.54 16.85
CA VAL A 3 5.50 1.74 15.67
C VAL A 3 4.76 2.31 14.47
N VAL A 4 5.49 2.56 13.38
CA VAL A 4 4.91 3.08 12.14
C VAL A 4 5.15 2.08 11.00
N ASP A 5 4.08 1.57 10.42
CA ASP A 5 4.16 0.86 9.14
C ASP A 5 4.30 1.89 8.00
N ASN A 6 5.46 1.89 7.36
CA ASN A 6 5.82 2.82 6.29
C ASN A 6 5.85 2.12 4.92
N THR A 7 5.13 1.01 4.76
CA THR A 7 5.10 0.20 3.54
C THR A 7 4.68 1.00 2.30
N PHE A 8 3.65 1.86 2.41
CA PHE A 8 3.07 2.54 1.25
C PHE A 8 3.89 3.72 0.73
N LEU A 9 4.56 4.44 1.63
CA LEU A 9 5.35 5.61 1.27
C LEU A 9 6.80 5.24 1.00
N SER A 10 7.27 4.16 1.62
CA SER A 10 8.67 3.74 1.64
C SER A 10 9.58 4.83 2.26
N PRO A 11 10.86 4.55 2.53
CA PRO A 11 11.78 5.59 3.00
C PRO A 11 12.01 6.70 1.95
N ALA A 12 11.61 6.50 0.70
CA ALA A 12 11.72 7.51 -0.35
C ALA A 12 10.82 8.72 -0.09
N LEU A 13 9.61 8.52 0.45
CA LEU A 13 8.62 9.60 0.61
C LEU A 13 8.41 10.01 2.07
N GLN A 14 8.70 9.15 3.04
CA GLN A 14 8.53 9.47 4.45
C GLN A 14 9.58 8.75 5.31
N ASN A 15 10.14 9.45 6.30
CA ASN A 15 11.06 8.87 7.29
C ASN A 15 10.48 9.01 8.69
N PRO A 16 9.72 8.02 9.19
CA PRO A 16 9.05 8.13 10.48
C PRO A 16 10.01 8.20 11.69
N LEU A 17 11.23 7.64 11.60
CA LEU A 17 12.22 7.77 12.68
C LEU A 17 12.61 9.23 12.90
N ALA A 18 12.72 10.01 11.81
CA ALA A 18 12.98 11.45 11.88
C ALA A 18 11.78 12.24 12.44
N LEU A 19 10.57 11.65 12.41
CA LEU A 19 9.34 12.23 12.95
C LEU A 19 9.06 11.80 14.40
N GLY A 20 9.96 11.02 15.01
CA GLY A 20 9.86 10.60 16.41
C GLY A 20 9.34 9.18 16.63
N ALA A 21 9.17 8.36 15.59
CA ALA A 21 8.83 6.95 15.77
C ALA A 21 10.00 6.16 16.41
N ASP A 22 9.67 5.19 17.25
CA ASP A 22 10.66 4.29 17.86
C ASP A 22 11.02 3.13 16.93
N LEU A 23 10.01 2.59 16.23
CA LEU A 23 10.12 1.50 15.28
C LEU A 23 9.44 1.83 13.94
N VAL A 24 10.05 1.40 12.85
CA VAL A 24 9.47 1.45 11.49
C VAL A 24 9.39 0.05 10.92
N LEU A 25 8.21 -0.32 10.45
CA LEU A 25 7.93 -1.57 9.77
C LEU A 25 7.79 -1.33 8.28
N HIS A 26 8.26 -2.29 7.49
CA HIS A 26 7.93 -2.36 6.09
C HIS A 26 7.65 -3.79 5.63
N SER A 27 6.61 -3.97 4.83
CA SER A 27 6.51 -5.09 3.91
C SER A 27 7.41 -4.83 2.70
N CYS A 28 8.55 -5.50 2.67
CA CYS A 28 9.52 -5.41 1.58
C CYS A 28 8.97 -5.95 0.27
N THR A 29 7.94 -6.81 0.32
CA THR A 29 7.19 -7.35 -0.83
C THR A 29 6.61 -6.28 -1.74
N LYS A 30 6.35 -5.08 -1.19
CA LYS A 30 5.67 -3.98 -1.89
C LYS A 30 6.70 -3.07 -2.59
N TYR A 31 6.71 -1.78 -2.29
CA TYR A 31 7.51 -0.79 -3.02
C TYR A 31 9.03 -0.97 -2.86
N LEU A 32 9.51 -1.45 -1.71
CA LEU A 32 10.95 -1.63 -1.44
C LEU A 32 11.58 -2.58 -2.45
N ASN A 33 11.06 -3.81 -2.57
CA ASN A 33 11.44 -4.71 -3.65
C ASN A 33 10.95 -4.17 -4.99
N GLY A 34 9.63 -3.99 -5.13
CA GLY A 34 9.02 -3.40 -6.31
C GLY A 34 8.98 -4.29 -7.56
N HIS A 35 9.30 -5.58 -7.45
CA HIS A 35 9.36 -6.52 -8.58
C HIS A 35 8.42 -7.72 -8.44
N SER A 36 7.62 -7.77 -7.37
CA SER A 36 6.62 -8.83 -7.11
C SER A 36 7.17 -10.25 -7.09
N ASP A 37 8.46 -10.41 -6.80
CA ASP A 37 9.21 -11.69 -6.83
C ASP A 37 9.83 -12.06 -5.47
N VAL A 38 9.65 -11.23 -4.44
CA VAL A 38 10.18 -11.44 -3.08
C VAL A 38 9.08 -11.23 -2.05
N VAL A 39 8.98 -12.12 -1.07
CA VAL A 39 8.18 -11.91 0.15
C VAL A 39 9.12 -11.69 1.32
N ALA A 40 9.14 -10.48 1.87
CA ALA A 40 10.00 -10.14 3.00
C ALA A 40 9.41 -9.00 3.83
N GLY A 41 9.87 -8.88 5.07
CA GLY A 41 9.59 -7.75 5.96
C GLY A 41 10.88 -7.24 6.59
N VAL A 42 10.89 -5.98 7.01
CA VAL A 42 11.98 -5.40 7.80
C VAL A 42 11.42 -4.57 8.94
N VAL A 43 12.09 -4.66 10.09
CA VAL A 43 11.87 -3.81 11.25
C VAL A 43 13.13 -2.97 11.44
N ILE A 44 12.95 -1.66 11.59
CA ILE A 44 14.03 -0.71 11.80
C ILE A 44 13.76 -0.01 13.13
N ALA A 45 14.71 -0.01 14.03
CA ALA A 45 14.60 0.67 15.32
C ALA A 45 15.51 1.88 15.41
N LYS A 46 15.07 2.90 16.15
CA LYS A 46 15.91 4.05 16.52
C LYS A 46 17.01 3.66 17.51
N ASP A 47 16.67 2.80 18.46
CA ASP A 47 17.54 2.36 19.55
C ASP A 47 18.29 1.06 19.17
N PRO A 48 19.64 1.06 19.18
CA PRO A 48 20.44 -0.14 18.92
C PRO A 48 20.18 -1.31 19.86
N ASP A 49 19.80 -1.06 21.12
CA ASP A 49 19.53 -2.13 22.09
C ASP A 49 18.26 -2.90 21.69
N VAL A 50 17.25 -2.17 21.18
CA VAL A 50 16.03 -2.78 20.61
C VAL A 50 16.35 -3.59 19.35
N VAL A 51 17.30 -3.14 18.51
CA VAL A 51 17.76 -3.95 17.35
C VAL A 51 18.38 -5.26 17.81
N THR A 52 19.20 -5.22 18.86
CA THR A 52 19.85 -6.42 19.43
C THR A 52 18.81 -7.41 19.94
N GLU A 53 17.81 -6.94 20.68
CA GLU A 53 16.72 -7.78 21.18
C GLU A 53 15.89 -8.39 20.03
N LEU A 54 15.54 -7.59 19.03
CA LEU A 54 14.81 -8.06 17.85
C LEU A 54 15.60 -9.11 17.05
N ALA A 55 16.92 -8.91 16.91
CA ALA A 55 17.79 -9.87 16.22
C ALA A 55 17.88 -11.20 16.99
N TRP A 56 17.97 -11.14 18.32
CA TRP A 56 17.95 -12.32 19.18
C TRP A 56 16.63 -13.10 19.02
N TRP A 57 15.49 -12.40 19.06
CA TRP A 57 14.19 -13.03 18.83
C TRP A 57 14.07 -13.61 17.43
N ALA A 58 14.49 -12.88 16.39
CA ALA A 58 14.44 -13.35 15.00
C ALA A 58 15.23 -14.64 14.80
N ASN A 59 16.38 -14.76 15.47
CA ASN A 59 17.18 -15.99 15.47
C ASN A 59 16.45 -17.15 16.17
N ASN A 60 15.85 -16.89 17.34
CA ASN A 60 15.19 -17.95 18.12
C ASN A 60 13.92 -18.50 17.48
N ILE A 61 13.15 -17.64 16.79
CA ILE A 61 11.90 -18.04 16.13
C ILE A 61 12.09 -18.36 14.63
N GLY A 62 13.31 -18.19 14.10
CA GLY A 62 13.66 -18.58 12.74
C GLY A 62 13.02 -17.72 11.63
N VAL A 63 12.76 -16.43 11.88
CA VAL A 63 12.14 -15.50 10.91
C VAL A 63 13.14 -14.63 10.16
N THR A 64 14.37 -15.12 10.00
CA THR A 64 15.41 -14.40 9.25
C THR A 64 15.17 -14.50 7.74
N GLY A 65 15.54 -13.46 7.00
CA GLY A 65 15.39 -13.41 5.55
C GLY A 65 16.34 -14.37 4.83
N GLY A 66 15.87 -15.04 3.78
CA GLY A 66 16.71 -15.87 2.91
C GLY A 66 17.79 -15.03 2.22
N ALA A 67 18.98 -15.60 2.00
CA ALA A 67 20.10 -14.89 1.38
C ALA A 67 19.78 -14.41 -0.05
N PHE A 68 19.10 -15.26 -0.84
CA PHE A 68 18.70 -14.91 -2.21
C PHE A 68 17.61 -13.81 -2.23
N ASP A 69 16.60 -13.93 -1.37
CA ASP A 69 15.55 -12.90 -1.24
C ASP A 69 16.12 -11.56 -0.78
N SER A 70 17.09 -11.59 0.13
CA SER A 70 17.81 -10.40 0.60
C SER A 70 18.60 -9.74 -0.55
N TYR A 71 19.24 -10.54 -1.41
CA TYR A 71 19.92 -10.04 -2.60
C TYR A 71 18.94 -9.40 -3.60
N LEU A 72 17.80 -10.03 -3.87
CA LEU A 72 16.76 -9.48 -4.75
C LEU A 72 16.18 -8.19 -4.19
N LEU A 73 15.95 -8.11 -2.88
CA LEU A 73 15.52 -6.88 -2.21
C LEU A 73 16.55 -5.76 -2.39
N LEU A 74 17.84 -6.03 -2.18
CA LEU A 74 18.92 -5.05 -2.42
C LEU A 74 18.96 -4.57 -3.87
N ARG A 75 18.72 -5.48 -4.83
CA ARG A 75 18.59 -5.13 -6.25
C ARG A 75 17.39 -4.20 -6.46
N GLY A 76 16.24 -4.50 -5.88
CA GLY A 76 15.03 -3.68 -5.95
C GLY A 76 15.22 -2.27 -5.39
N LEU A 77 15.90 -2.15 -4.26
CA LEU A 77 16.16 -0.88 -3.58
C LEU A 77 16.93 0.13 -4.46
N ARG A 78 17.84 -0.35 -5.32
CA ARG A 78 18.63 0.53 -6.21
C ARG A 78 17.77 1.36 -7.18
N THR A 79 16.56 0.89 -7.48
CA THR A 79 15.62 1.61 -8.37
C THR A 79 14.42 2.17 -7.62
N LEU A 80 14.42 2.17 -6.28
CA LEU A 80 13.28 2.60 -5.46
C LEU A 80 12.83 4.02 -5.77
N VAL A 81 13.74 4.99 -5.67
CA VAL A 81 13.43 6.42 -5.87
C VAL A 81 12.81 6.69 -7.25
N PRO A 82 13.45 6.33 -8.38
CA PRO A 82 12.86 6.61 -9.70
C PRO A 82 11.54 5.86 -9.93
N ARG A 83 11.37 4.64 -9.40
CA ARG A 83 10.10 3.91 -9.45
C ARG A 83 9.00 4.65 -8.68
N MET A 84 9.30 5.14 -7.48
CA MET A 84 8.33 5.89 -6.67
C MET A 84 7.94 7.21 -7.34
N GLU A 85 8.89 7.96 -7.88
CA GLU A 85 8.60 9.20 -8.61
C GLU A 85 7.68 8.98 -9.81
N LEU A 86 7.94 7.94 -10.61
CA LEU A 86 7.08 7.57 -11.72
C LEU A 86 5.69 7.11 -11.25
N ALA A 87 5.63 6.28 -10.22
CA ALA A 87 4.38 5.78 -9.66
C ALA A 87 3.50 6.94 -9.12
N GLN A 88 4.11 7.91 -8.44
CA GLN A 88 3.41 9.12 -7.98
C GLN A 88 2.86 9.95 -9.16
N ARG A 89 3.67 10.18 -10.21
CA ARG A 89 3.21 10.93 -11.40
C ARG A 89 2.03 10.25 -12.07
N ASN A 90 2.09 8.92 -12.21
CA ASN A 90 0.98 8.14 -12.77
C ASN A 90 -0.26 8.21 -11.90
N ALA A 91 -0.13 8.05 -10.58
CA ALA A 91 -1.24 8.16 -9.66
C ALA A 91 -1.88 9.55 -9.71
N GLN A 92 -1.09 10.62 -9.75
CA GLN A 92 -1.61 11.99 -9.87
C GLN A 92 -2.39 12.20 -11.17
N ALA A 93 -1.92 11.62 -12.29
CA ALA A 93 -2.63 11.66 -13.56
C ALA A 93 -3.97 10.90 -13.50
N ILE A 94 -3.99 9.74 -12.85
CA ILE A 94 -5.21 8.95 -12.63
C ILE A 94 -6.18 9.70 -11.72
N VAL A 95 -5.71 10.29 -10.61
CA VAL A 95 -6.52 11.12 -9.71
C VAL A 95 -7.18 12.26 -10.49
N LYS A 96 -6.41 13.00 -11.29
CA LYS A 96 -6.94 14.09 -12.12
C LYS A 96 -7.99 13.61 -13.12
N TYR A 97 -7.77 12.44 -13.73
CA TYR A 97 -8.74 11.84 -14.64
C TYR A 97 -10.02 11.42 -13.91
N LEU A 98 -9.91 10.77 -12.74
CA LEU A 98 -11.06 10.30 -11.97
C LEU A 98 -11.94 11.45 -11.46
N GLN A 99 -11.36 12.61 -11.15
CA GLN A 99 -12.12 13.81 -10.78
C GLN A 99 -13.05 14.32 -11.89
N THR A 100 -12.81 13.98 -13.16
CA THR A 100 -13.69 14.38 -14.27
C THR A 100 -14.77 13.36 -14.59
N GLN A 101 -14.76 12.19 -13.93
CA GLN A 101 -15.66 11.10 -14.27
C GLN A 101 -16.97 11.20 -13.46
N PRO A 102 -18.14 11.27 -14.12
CA PRO A 102 -19.42 11.43 -13.43
C PRO A 102 -19.81 10.20 -12.61
N LEU A 103 -19.30 9.02 -12.95
CA LEU A 103 -19.53 7.77 -12.22
C LEU A 103 -18.61 7.62 -11.00
N VAL A 104 -17.70 8.56 -10.72
CA VAL A 104 -16.89 8.52 -9.50
C VAL A 104 -17.61 9.30 -8.41
N LYS A 105 -18.14 8.58 -7.43
CA LYS A 105 -18.88 9.17 -6.31
C LYS A 105 -17.98 9.88 -5.33
N LYS A 106 -16.82 9.28 -5.03
CA LYS A 106 -15.86 9.80 -4.05
C LYS A 106 -14.45 9.33 -4.37
N LEU A 107 -13.46 10.20 -4.19
CA LEU A 107 -12.06 9.91 -4.48
C LEU A 107 -11.19 10.13 -3.24
N TYR A 108 -10.45 9.11 -2.86
CA TYR A 108 -9.55 9.07 -1.72
C TYR A 108 -8.10 9.04 -2.20
N HIS A 109 -7.41 10.14 -1.99
CA HIS A 109 -5.98 10.28 -2.23
C HIS A 109 -5.41 11.39 -1.33
N PRO A 110 -4.23 11.21 -0.71
CA PRO A 110 -3.67 12.20 0.22
C PRO A 110 -3.36 13.56 -0.40
N SER A 111 -3.23 13.65 -1.74
CA SER A 111 -2.98 14.92 -2.43
C SER A 111 -4.19 15.85 -2.51
N LEU A 112 -5.39 15.35 -2.21
CA LEU A 112 -6.63 16.09 -2.34
C LEU A 112 -6.94 16.86 -1.05
N PRO A 113 -7.06 18.19 -1.07
CA PRO A 113 -7.30 19.01 0.13
C PRO A 113 -8.56 18.65 0.90
N GLU A 114 -9.59 18.17 0.20
CA GLU A 114 -10.86 17.72 0.77
C GLU A 114 -10.75 16.41 1.57
N ASN A 115 -9.66 15.66 1.40
CA ASN A 115 -9.46 14.40 2.10
C ASN A 115 -8.88 14.59 3.50
N GLN A 116 -9.44 13.85 4.45
CA GLN A 116 -8.94 13.81 5.82
C GLN A 116 -7.46 13.45 5.84
N GLY A 117 -6.66 14.26 6.54
CA GLY A 117 -5.23 14.03 6.70
C GLY A 117 -4.35 14.63 5.59
N HIS A 118 -4.91 15.35 4.61
CA HIS A 118 -4.14 16.06 3.60
C HIS A 118 -3.06 16.98 4.20
N GLU A 119 -3.44 17.84 5.15
CA GLU A 119 -2.51 18.78 5.78
C GLU A 119 -1.37 18.06 6.52
N ILE A 120 -1.69 16.94 7.17
CA ILE A 120 -0.70 16.12 7.88
C ILE A 120 0.25 15.48 6.87
N ALA A 121 -0.30 14.87 5.81
CA ALA A 121 0.48 14.27 4.72
C ALA A 121 1.41 15.29 4.07
N ALA A 122 0.90 16.48 3.73
CA ALA A 122 1.68 17.57 3.14
C ALA A 122 2.83 18.06 4.05
N ARG A 123 2.65 18.02 5.38
CA ARG A 123 3.68 18.42 6.34
C ARG A 123 4.77 17.37 6.54
N GLN A 124 4.41 16.09 6.54
CA GLN A 124 5.31 15.01 6.98
C GLN A 124 5.91 14.17 5.83
N GLN A 125 5.34 14.27 4.62
CA GLN A 125 5.72 13.47 3.45
C GLN A 125 6.38 14.34 2.38
N LYS A 126 7.34 13.79 1.65
CA LYS A 126 7.95 14.43 0.46
C LYS A 126 7.08 14.29 -0.79
N GLY A 127 6.04 13.47 -0.71
CA GLY A 127 5.07 13.24 -1.77
C GLY A 127 3.95 12.31 -1.29
N PHE A 128 2.82 12.32 -1.98
CA PHE A 128 1.58 11.69 -1.52
C PHE A 128 1.49 10.18 -1.80
N GLY A 129 2.49 9.61 -2.47
CA GLY A 129 2.49 8.19 -2.85
C GLY A 129 1.68 7.91 -4.12
N ALA A 130 1.53 6.61 -4.42
CA ALA A 130 0.88 6.15 -5.64
C ALA A 130 -0.45 5.39 -5.38
N MET A 131 -0.90 5.38 -4.13
CA MET A 131 -2.07 4.65 -3.67
C MET A 131 -3.29 5.56 -3.67
N LEU A 132 -4.32 5.18 -4.43
CA LEU A 132 -5.60 5.88 -4.50
C LEU A 132 -6.77 4.88 -4.36
N SER A 133 -7.88 5.33 -3.78
CA SER A 133 -9.14 4.57 -3.72
C SER A 133 -10.28 5.43 -4.21
N PHE A 134 -11.35 4.85 -4.74
CA PHE A 134 -12.53 5.61 -5.11
C PHE A 134 -13.81 4.77 -5.02
N GLU A 135 -14.93 5.44 -4.79
CA GLU A 135 -16.26 4.85 -4.82
C GLU A 135 -16.87 5.07 -6.20
N LEU A 136 -17.41 4.00 -6.79
CA LEU A 136 -18.11 4.07 -8.07
C LEU A 136 -19.60 4.29 -7.79
N ASP A 137 -20.22 5.25 -8.48
CA ASP A 137 -21.66 5.45 -8.45
C ASP A 137 -22.33 4.45 -9.39
N GLY A 138 -22.69 3.28 -8.85
CA GLY A 138 -23.30 2.22 -9.62
C GLY A 138 -23.61 0.98 -8.80
N ASP A 139 -24.30 0.04 -9.45
CA ASP A 139 -24.61 -1.27 -8.91
C ASP A 139 -23.50 -2.29 -9.22
N GLU A 140 -23.71 -3.55 -8.79
CA GLU A 140 -22.75 -4.63 -9.04
C GLU A 140 -22.51 -4.86 -10.55
N GLN A 141 -23.53 -4.68 -11.39
CA GLN A 141 -23.38 -4.83 -12.83
C GLN A 141 -22.47 -3.74 -13.42
N THR A 142 -22.64 -2.51 -12.97
CA THR A 142 -21.79 -1.37 -13.34
C THR A 142 -20.33 -1.63 -12.92
N LEU A 143 -20.12 -2.11 -11.70
CA LEU A 143 -18.78 -2.49 -11.22
C LEU A 143 -18.16 -3.62 -12.05
N ARG A 144 -18.94 -4.66 -12.39
CA ARG A 144 -18.47 -5.77 -13.25
C ARG A 144 -18.08 -5.29 -14.64
N ARG A 145 -18.87 -4.38 -15.25
CA ARG A 145 -18.56 -3.79 -16.55
C ARG A 145 -17.30 -2.92 -16.49
N PHE A 146 -17.18 -2.08 -15.47
CA PHE A 146 -15.98 -1.28 -15.23
C PHE A 146 -14.73 -2.16 -15.16
N LEU A 147 -14.76 -3.20 -14.32
CA LEU A 147 -13.63 -4.11 -14.13
C LEU A 147 -13.33 -4.96 -15.36
N GLY A 148 -14.36 -5.36 -16.13
CA GLY A 148 -14.19 -6.07 -17.39
C GLY A 148 -13.60 -5.21 -18.51
N GLY A 149 -13.73 -3.87 -18.41
CA GLY A 149 -13.16 -2.93 -19.37
C GLY A 149 -11.67 -2.59 -19.13
N LEU A 150 -11.11 -2.98 -17.99
CA LEU A 150 -9.72 -2.68 -17.65
C LEU A 150 -8.76 -3.70 -18.29
N SER A 151 -7.96 -3.25 -19.26
CA SER A 151 -6.94 -4.09 -19.92
C SER A 151 -5.53 -3.93 -19.32
N LEU A 152 -5.26 -2.77 -18.72
CA LEU A 152 -3.98 -2.42 -18.11
C LEU A 152 -3.91 -2.73 -16.61
N PHE A 153 -5.06 -2.78 -15.93
CA PHE A 153 -5.13 -3.14 -14.52
C PHE A 153 -5.34 -4.64 -14.36
N THR A 154 -4.67 -5.24 -13.39
CA THR A 154 -4.89 -6.64 -13.00
C THR A 154 -5.59 -6.66 -11.65
N LEU A 155 -6.63 -7.49 -11.54
CA LEU A 155 -7.26 -7.78 -10.26
C LEU A 155 -6.30 -8.67 -9.46
N ALA A 156 -5.67 -8.10 -8.45
CA ALA A 156 -4.69 -8.78 -7.61
C ALA A 156 -4.76 -8.25 -6.17
N GLU A 157 -4.54 -9.12 -5.20
CA GLU A 157 -4.53 -8.75 -3.77
C GLU A 157 -3.22 -8.05 -3.35
N SER A 158 -2.14 -8.20 -4.13
CA SER A 158 -0.84 -7.56 -3.86
C SER A 158 -0.68 -6.22 -4.59
N LEU A 159 0.27 -5.38 -4.14
CA LEU A 159 0.46 -3.99 -4.57
C LEU A 159 1.95 -3.64 -4.64
N GLY A 160 2.29 -2.55 -5.32
CA GLY A 160 3.64 -1.95 -5.28
C GLY A 160 4.68 -2.58 -6.21
N GLY A 161 4.28 -3.51 -7.08
CA GLY A 161 5.13 -4.05 -8.15
C GLY A 161 5.28 -3.09 -9.32
N SER A 162 6.36 -3.25 -10.10
CA SER A 162 6.67 -2.48 -11.31
C SER A 162 5.87 -2.90 -12.55
N GLY A 163 5.10 -3.98 -12.45
CA GLY A 163 4.25 -4.49 -13.52
C GLY A 163 2.96 -3.69 -13.69
N LYS A 164 1.90 -4.38 -14.18
CA LYS A 164 0.56 -3.79 -14.36
C LYS A 164 0.04 -3.15 -13.07
N PHE A 165 -0.84 -2.16 -13.22
CA PHE A 165 -1.52 -1.57 -12.06
C PHE A 165 -2.38 -2.64 -11.39
N ASN A 166 -2.33 -2.72 -10.06
CA ASN A 166 -3.13 -3.68 -9.31
C ASN A 166 -4.38 -3.01 -8.76
N LEU A 167 -5.51 -3.69 -8.88
CA LEU A 167 -6.79 -3.26 -8.31
C LEU A 167 -7.29 -4.33 -7.33
N SER A 168 -7.62 -3.89 -6.11
CA SER A 168 -8.21 -4.73 -5.08
C SER A 168 -9.67 -4.32 -4.85
N ARG A 169 -10.53 -5.30 -4.53
CA ARG A 169 -11.91 -5.07 -4.10
C ARG A 169 -11.95 -5.14 -2.57
N ARG A 170 -12.64 -4.22 -1.91
CA ARG A 170 -13.05 -4.41 -0.50
C ARG A 170 -14.50 -4.84 -0.46
N ASN A 171 -14.76 -5.97 0.20
CA ASN A 171 -16.05 -6.22 0.84
C ASN A 171 -15.95 -5.71 2.27
N HIS A 172 -16.97 -5.03 2.78
CA HIS A 172 -16.90 -4.33 4.06
C HIS A 172 -16.97 -5.26 5.30
N ASP A 173 -16.88 -6.59 5.10
CA ASP A 173 -16.97 -7.61 6.16
C ASP A 173 -15.62 -8.29 6.42
N THR A 174 -14.84 -7.73 7.35
CA THR A 174 -13.78 -8.48 8.04
C THR A 174 -14.35 -9.04 9.34
N CYS A 175 -15.01 -10.20 9.26
CA CYS A 175 -15.43 -10.96 10.43
C CYS A 175 -15.00 -12.43 10.34
N ARG A 176 -13.94 -12.73 11.09
CA ARG A 176 -13.49 -14.00 11.73
C ARG A 176 -13.56 -15.34 10.98
N HIS A 177 -12.54 -16.14 11.27
CA HIS A 177 -12.35 -17.53 10.81
C HIS A 177 -13.64 -18.37 10.79
N GLY A 178 -13.88 -19.04 9.66
CA GLY A 178 -14.65 -20.28 9.60
C GLY A 178 -16.14 -20.15 9.30
N THR A 179 -16.53 -19.95 8.04
CA THR A 179 -17.60 -20.71 7.34
C THR A 179 -17.80 -20.12 5.93
N ARG A 180 -17.50 -20.93 4.90
CA ARG A 180 -17.37 -20.49 3.50
C ARG A 180 -18.68 -20.36 2.69
N SER A 181 -19.87 -20.55 3.26
CA SER A 181 -21.07 -20.75 2.42
C SER A 181 -22.27 -19.80 2.59
N ALA A 182 -22.26 -18.82 3.52
CA ALA A 182 -23.48 -18.02 3.77
C ALA A 182 -23.34 -16.48 3.68
N CYS A 183 -22.13 -15.93 3.52
CA CYS A 183 -21.89 -14.47 3.64
C CYS A 183 -22.04 -13.68 2.32
N CYS A 184 -22.34 -14.34 1.19
CA CYS A 184 -22.20 -13.77 -0.16
C CYS A 184 -23.31 -12.78 -0.60
N ARG A 185 -24.00 -12.04 0.30
CA ARG A 185 -25.20 -11.27 -0.11
C ARG A 185 -25.42 -9.84 0.38
N ARG A 186 -24.54 -9.18 1.14
CA ARG A 186 -24.81 -7.76 1.49
C ARG A 186 -23.54 -6.87 1.44
N ASP A 187 -23.74 -5.73 0.78
CA ASP A 187 -22.86 -4.57 0.51
C ASP A 187 -21.67 -4.71 -0.46
N LEU A 188 -21.82 -4.05 -1.63
CA LEU A 188 -21.09 -4.27 -2.89
C LEU A 188 -20.58 -2.96 -3.57
N ARG A 189 -20.07 -1.98 -2.83
CA ARG A 189 -19.91 -0.60 -3.37
C ARG A 189 -18.49 -0.06 -3.61
N ASP A 190 -17.43 -0.79 -3.24
CA ASP A 190 -16.10 -0.18 -3.15
C ASP A 190 -15.02 -0.85 -4.03
N ALA A 191 -14.34 -0.04 -4.86
CA ALA A 191 -13.08 -0.39 -5.51
C ALA A 191 -11.94 0.36 -4.81
N ALA A 192 -11.16 -0.33 -3.97
CA ALA A 192 -10.18 0.31 -3.09
C ALA A 192 -8.76 -0.16 -3.40
N ALA A 193 -7.83 0.78 -3.65
CA ALA A 193 -6.42 0.55 -3.35
C ALA A 193 -6.13 1.13 -1.94
N TYR A 194 -6.08 0.20 -0.99
CA TYR A 194 -6.05 0.33 0.48
C TYR A 194 -5.51 1.63 1.11
N LEU A 195 -6.29 2.20 2.03
CA LEU A 195 -5.81 2.98 3.18
C LEU A 195 -6.40 2.35 4.46
N HIS A 196 -5.55 2.03 5.43
CA HIS A 196 -5.99 1.72 6.79
C HIS A 196 -6.58 3.00 7.39
N ARG A 197 -7.82 2.94 7.90
CA ARG A 197 -8.26 3.92 8.89
C ARG A 197 -7.43 3.66 10.15
N TYR A 198 -6.72 4.69 10.61
CA TYR A 198 -6.17 4.72 11.96
C TYR A 198 -7.30 4.66 12.98
#